data_AF-A0AAJ0H0Y4-F1
#
_entry.id   AF-A0AAJ0H0Y4-F1
#
_cell.length_a   1.000
_cell.length_b   1.000
_cell.length_c   1.000
_cell.angle_alpha   90.00
_cell.angle_beta   90.00
_cell.angle_gamma   90.00
#
_symmetry.space_group_name_H-M   'P 1'
#
loop_
_entity.id
_entity.type
_entity.pdbx_description
1 polymer ?
#
loop_
_entity_poly.entity_id
_entity_poly.type
_entity_poly.pdbx_seq_one_letter_code
_entity_poly.pdbx_strand_id
1 'polypeptide(L)'
;MDLDEEWGENHLQLDAPPVDWIREKNELIARSLPEGMSASAAFSMLTETPEPREAWLRTVRTKHKRINDELPKHRYLTRYRKVGSPDPRENKGREV
;
A
#
# COMPACT_ATOMS: atom_id res chain seq x y z
N MET A 1 -2.68 10.29 -0.66
CA MET A 1 -4.04 9.76 -0.75
C MET A 1 -4.86 10.51 0.27
N ASP A 2 -5.88 11.23 -0.16
CA ASP A 2 -6.83 11.83 0.77
C ASP A 2 -7.99 10.87 0.97
N LEU A 3 -7.67 9.71 1.54
CA LEU A 3 -8.67 8.71 1.90
C LEU A 3 -8.96 8.87 3.38
N ASP A 4 -10.23 8.85 3.70
CA ASP A 4 -10.73 8.68 5.06
C ASP A 4 -10.82 7.18 5.38
N GLU A 5 -11.20 6.88 6.61
CA GLU A 5 -11.32 5.51 7.09
C GLU A 5 -12.45 4.76 6.36
N GLU A 6 -13.58 5.45 6.11
CA GLU A 6 -14.80 4.92 5.48
C GLU A 6 -14.56 4.49 4.03
N TRP A 7 -13.70 5.18 3.29
CA TRP A 7 -13.36 4.78 1.93
C TRP A 7 -12.88 3.33 1.86
N GLY A 8 -12.06 2.89 2.84
CA GLY A 8 -11.55 1.51 2.85
C GLY A 8 -12.64 0.48 3.10
N GLU A 9 -13.60 0.80 3.97
CA GLU A 9 -14.74 -0.07 4.26
C GLU A 9 -15.59 -0.35 3.02
N ASN A 10 -15.73 0.67 2.15
CA ASN A 10 -16.57 0.59 0.96
C ASN A 10 -15.85 0.05 -0.29
N HIS A 11 -14.51 -0.03 -0.29
CA HIS A 11 -13.73 -0.29 -1.51
C HIS A 11 -12.65 -1.37 -1.36
N LEU A 12 -12.35 -1.83 -0.14
CA LEU A 12 -11.32 -2.84 0.11
C LEU A 12 -11.91 -4.09 0.78
N GLN A 13 -11.31 -5.24 0.50
CA GLN A 13 -11.55 -6.47 1.26
C GLN A 13 -10.69 -6.43 2.53
N LEU A 14 -11.30 -6.10 3.67
CA LEU A 14 -10.60 -5.88 4.94
C LEU A 14 -10.74 -7.03 5.94
N ASP A 15 -11.60 -8.01 5.65
CA ASP A 15 -11.95 -9.10 6.58
C ASP A 15 -10.96 -10.26 6.58
N ALA A 16 -10.17 -10.40 5.52
CA ALA A 16 -9.18 -11.47 5.40
C ALA A 16 -7.99 -11.03 4.54
N PRO A 17 -6.78 -11.54 4.83
CA PRO A 17 -5.63 -11.37 3.95
C PRO A 17 -5.92 -11.96 2.56
N PRO A 18 -5.44 -11.34 1.46
CA PRO A 18 -5.64 -11.85 0.11
C PRO A 18 -4.68 -13.01 -0.19
N VAL A 19 -4.87 -14.15 0.47
CA VAL A 19 -3.92 -15.30 0.46
C VAL A 19 -3.58 -15.76 -0.96
N ASP A 20 -4.55 -15.86 -1.85
CA ASP A 20 -4.31 -16.33 -3.22
C ASP A 20 -3.44 -15.36 -4.02
N TRP A 21 -3.70 -14.05 -3.89
CA TRP A 21 -2.84 -13.03 -4.48
C TRP A 21 -1.43 -13.04 -3.88
N ILE A 22 -1.31 -13.29 -2.56
CA ILE A 22 -0.01 -13.42 -1.89
C ILE A 22 0.78 -14.59 -2.47
N ARG A 23 0.12 -15.74 -2.69
CA ARG A 23 0.73 -16.93 -3.31
C ARG A 23 1.19 -16.65 -4.73
N GLU A 24 0.31 -16.11 -5.57
CA GLU A 24 0.62 -15.77 -6.97
C GLU A 24 1.82 -14.81 -7.05
N LYS A 25 1.82 -13.77 -6.20
CA LYS A 25 2.94 -12.82 -6.16
C LYS A 25 4.23 -13.49 -5.71
N ASN A 26 4.21 -14.35 -4.70
CA ASN A 26 5.39 -15.08 -4.24
C ASN A 26 5.94 -16.01 -5.34
N GLU A 27 5.08 -16.65 -6.13
CA GLU A 27 5.49 -17.43 -7.30
C GLU A 27 6.13 -16.56 -8.40
N LEU A 28 5.60 -15.37 -8.64
CA LEU A 28 6.21 -14.40 -9.56
C LEU A 28 7.58 -13.93 -9.06
N ILE A 29 7.69 -13.63 -7.77
CA ILE A 29 8.96 -13.27 -7.12
C ILE A 29 9.97 -14.41 -7.31
N ALA A 30 9.59 -15.64 -6.97
CA ALA A 30 10.47 -16.80 -7.12
C ALA A 30 10.97 -16.99 -8.56
N ARG A 31 10.12 -16.75 -9.56
CA ARG A 31 10.49 -16.79 -10.99
C ARG A 31 11.38 -15.64 -11.43
N SER A 32 11.27 -14.48 -10.80
CA SER A 32 12.07 -13.30 -11.12
C SER A 32 13.47 -13.31 -10.51
N LEU A 33 13.72 -14.21 -9.56
CA LEU A 33 14.98 -14.30 -8.83
C LEU A 33 15.99 -15.22 -9.55
N PRO A 34 17.30 -14.93 -9.43
CA PRO A 34 18.34 -15.83 -9.89
C PRO A 34 18.23 -17.23 -9.25
N GLU A 35 18.76 -18.23 -9.94
CA GLU A 35 18.80 -19.60 -9.46
C GLU A 35 19.50 -19.68 -8.08
N GLY A 36 18.91 -20.43 -7.14
CA GLY A 36 19.38 -20.52 -5.76
C GLY A 36 18.91 -19.39 -4.81
N MET A 37 18.27 -18.34 -5.32
CA MET A 37 17.70 -17.25 -4.51
C MET A 37 16.19 -17.33 -4.30
N SER A 38 15.50 -18.27 -4.95
CA SER A 38 14.04 -18.45 -4.86
C SER A 38 13.54 -18.79 -3.45
N ALA A 39 14.40 -19.36 -2.60
CA ALA A 39 14.10 -19.62 -1.19
C ALA A 39 14.32 -18.40 -0.27
N SER A 40 14.73 -17.25 -0.81
CA SER A 40 14.95 -16.05 -0.01
C SER A 40 13.64 -15.48 0.52
N ALA A 41 13.40 -15.69 1.82
CA ALA A 41 12.24 -15.15 2.53
C ALA A 41 12.19 -13.61 2.55
N ALA A 42 13.30 -12.93 2.25
CA ALA A 42 13.39 -11.47 2.27
C ALA A 42 12.46 -10.79 1.24
N PHE A 43 12.10 -11.48 0.17
CA PHE A 43 11.28 -10.92 -0.91
C PHE A 43 9.84 -11.42 -0.90
N SER A 44 9.56 -12.51 -0.19
CA SER A 44 8.23 -13.12 -0.12
C SER A 44 7.35 -12.42 0.90
N MET A 45 6.05 -12.31 0.59
CA MET A 45 5.06 -11.82 1.54
C MET A 45 4.55 -12.97 2.42
N LEU A 46 4.32 -12.67 3.69
CA LEU A 46 3.72 -13.59 4.64
C LEU A 46 2.22 -13.71 4.38
N THR A 47 1.71 -14.94 4.30
CA THR A 47 0.27 -15.22 4.18
C THR A 47 -0.49 -14.91 5.47
N GLU A 48 0.21 -14.89 6.61
CA GLU A 48 -0.34 -14.58 7.94
C GLU A 48 -0.24 -13.08 8.22
N THR A 49 -0.76 -12.23 7.32
CA THR A 49 -0.82 -10.80 7.62
C THR A 49 -1.91 -10.58 8.67
N PRO A 50 -1.60 -10.13 9.91
CA PRO A 50 -2.64 -9.98 10.91
C PRO A 50 -3.45 -8.72 10.59
N GLU A 51 -4.76 -8.90 10.43
CA GLU A 51 -5.78 -7.85 10.47
C GLU A 51 -5.66 -6.74 9.39
N PRO A 52 -6.07 -7.00 8.13
CA PRO A 52 -6.05 -6.01 7.05
C PRO A 52 -6.78 -4.70 7.40
N ARG A 53 -7.90 -4.81 8.11
CA ARG A 53 -8.66 -3.69 8.65
C ARG A 53 -7.84 -2.80 9.57
N GLU A 54 -7.14 -3.40 10.53
CA GLU A 54 -6.28 -2.64 11.47
C GLU A 54 -5.12 -1.97 10.72
N ALA A 55 -4.51 -2.69 9.77
CA ALA A 55 -3.45 -2.14 8.93
C ALA A 55 -3.93 -0.92 8.10
N TRP A 56 -5.15 -0.99 7.57
CA TRP A 56 -5.82 0.11 6.87
C TRP A 56 -6.01 1.32 7.80
N LEU A 57 -6.69 1.13 8.93
CA LEU A 57 -6.98 2.20 9.89
C LEU A 57 -5.69 2.85 10.40
N ARG A 58 -4.70 2.05 10.78
CA ARG A 58 -3.38 2.54 11.18
C ARG A 58 -2.75 3.36 10.06
N THR A 59 -2.89 2.93 8.81
CA THR A 59 -2.30 3.63 7.67
C THR A 59 -2.92 4.99 7.43
N VAL A 60 -4.25 5.08 7.43
CA VAL A 60 -4.97 6.34 7.26
C VAL A 60 -4.69 7.28 8.43
N ARG A 61 -4.79 6.80 9.68
CA ARG A 61 -4.58 7.63 10.89
C ARG A 61 -3.16 8.18 11.02
N THR A 62 -2.16 7.44 10.56
CA THR A 62 -0.75 7.83 10.68
C THR A 62 -0.17 8.51 9.45
N LYS A 63 -0.95 8.72 8.36
CA LYS A 63 -0.43 9.25 7.09
C LYS A 63 0.31 10.59 7.25
N HIS A 64 -0.19 11.48 8.12
CA HIS A 64 0.44 12.78 8.39
C HIS A 64 1.69 12.69 9.28
N LYS A 65 1.87 11.61 10.05
CA LYS A 65 3.09 11.37 10.84
C LYS A 65 4.29 11.00 9.96
N ARG A 66 4.04 10.56 8.72
CA ARG A 66 5.08 10.21 7.72
C ARG A 66 5.55 11.42 6.91
N ILE A 67 5.05 12.61 7.25
CA ILE A 67 5.48 13.88 6.68
C ILE A 67 6.53 14.43 7.65
N ASN A 68 7.79 14.47 7.20
CA ASN A 68 8.89 15.08 7.97
C ASN A 68 8.63 16.59 8.16
N ASP A 69 9.26 17.18 9.18
CA ASP A 69 9.10 18.60 9.52
C ASP A 69 9.47 19.56 8.38
N GLU A 70 10.31 19.12 7.45
CA GLU A 70 10.67 19.85 6.21
C GLU A 70 9.48 20.08 5.27
N LEU A 71 8.39 19.33 5.42
CA LEU A 71 7.20 19.41 4.59
C LEU A 71 6.01 19.92 5.42
N PRO A 72 5.58 21.18 5.22
CA PRO A 72 4.47 21.73 5.99
C PRO A 72 3.17 20.96 5.75
N LYS A 73 2.54 20.48 6.83
CA LYS A 73 1.31 19.66 6.79
C LYS A 73 0.12 20.35 6.12
N HIS A 74 0.07 21.69 6.13
CA HIS A 74 -0.96 22.46 5.44
C HIS A 74 -0.79 22.49 3.91
N ARG A 75 0.40 22.14 3.40
CA ARG A 75 0.74 22.15 1.97
C ARG A 75 0.81 20.74 1.37
N TYR A 76 0.98 19.72 2.20
CA TYR A 76 1.17 18.33 1.79
C TYR A 76 0.22 17.37 2.51
N LEU A 77 -0.49 16.54 1.74
CA LEU A 77 -1.35 15.46 2.25
C LEU A 77 -0.52 14.23 2.64
N THR A 78 0.56 13.97 1.92
CA THR A 78 1.59 12.96 2.21
C THR A 78 2.95 13.49 1.74
N ARG A 79 4.06 12.80 2.05
CA ARG A 79 5.40 13.16 1.55
C ARG A 79 5.47 13.39 0.03
N TYR A 80 4.59 12.75 -0.74
CA TYR A 80 4.60 12.76 -2.20
C TYR A 80 3.44 13.53 -2.83
N ARG A 81 2.48 14.06 -2.04
CA ARG A 81 1.25 14.67 -2.57
C ARG A 81 0.97 16.01 -1.92
N LYS A 82 0.82 17.05 -2.74
CA LYS A 82 0.37 18.38 -2.32
C LYS A 82 -1.14 18.40 -2.06
N VAL A 83 -1.57 19.27 -1.15
CA VAL A 83 -3.00 19.58 -0.98
C VAL A 83 -3.55 20.15 -2.30
N GLY A 84 -4.74 19.69 -2.71
CA GLY A 84 -5.39 20.11 -3.96
C GLY A 84 -4.84 19.47 -5.24
N SER A 85 -3.85 18.57 -5.17
CA SER A 85 -3.40 17.85 -6.37
C SER A 85 -4.46 16.84 -6.82
N PRO A 86 -4.64 16.61 -8.14
CA PRO A 86 -5.50 15.55 -8.66
C PRO A 86 -5.15 14.19 -8.05
N ASP A 87 -6.14 13.30 -7.96
CA ASP A 87 -5.88 11.94 -7.52
C ASP A 87 -5.10 11.19 -8.61
N PRO A 88 -3.92 10.62 -8.30
CA PRO A 88 -3.14 9.89 -9.30
C PRO A 88 -3.88 8.68 -9.88
N ARG A 89 -4.90 8.14 -9.20
CA ARG A 89 -5.76 7.05 -9.68
C ARG A 89 -6.75 7.49 -10.76
N GLU A 90 -7.07 8.79 -10.80
CA GLU A 90 -7.93 9.38 -11.83
C GLU A 90 -7.15 9.74 -13.10
N ASN A 91 -5.83 9.55 -13.08
CA ASN A 91 -4.95 9.93 -14.17
C ASN A 91 -4.99 8.87 -15.29
N LYS A 92 -6.04 8.93 -16.12
CA LYS A 92 -6.31 7.99 -17.22
C LYS A 92 -5.29 8.01 -18.37
N GLY A 93 -4.31 8.92 -18.33
CA GLY A 93 -3.32 9.14 -19.40
C GLY A 93 -1.92 8.58 -19.11
N ARG A 94 -1.74 7.79 -18.05
CA ARG A 94 -0.44 7.16 -17.76
C ARG A 94 -0.39 5.79 -18.43
N GLU A 95 0.31 5.69 -19.57
CA GLU A 95 0.84 4.40 -20.03
C GLU A 95 1.80 3.88 -18.95
N VAL A 96 1.58 2.65 -18.52
CA VAL A 96 2.34 1.96 -17.47
C VAL A 96 3.34 1.03 -18.13
#